data_AF-A0A2A7B8W9-F1
#
_entry.id   AF-A0A2A7B8W9-F1
#
_cell.length_a   1.000
_cell.length_b   1.000
_cell.length_c   1.000
_cell.angle_alpha   90.00
_cell.angle_beta   90.00
_cell.angle_gamma   90.00
#
_symmetry.space_group_name_H-M   'P 1'
#
loop_
_entity.id
_entity.type
_entity.pdbx_description
1 polymer ?
#
loop_
_entity_poly.entity_id
_entity_poly.type
_entity_poly.pdbx_seq_one_letter_code
_entity_poly.pdbx_strand_id
1 'polypeptide(L)' 'MPKPWENAEGYHDPTAYHGTKNIIRDEDEQQKRVNTLIFVLKYITRLAGFELLNRIEIKDRKTGREYK' A
#
# COMPACT_ATOMS: atom_id res chain seq x y z
N MET A 1 14.57 7.51 11.91
CA MET A 1 13.25 6.87 12.12
C MET A 1 13.36 6.01 13.37
N PRO A 2 12.49 6.16 14.37
CA PRO A 2 12.47 5.28 15.54
C PRO A 2 12.28 3.83 15.08
N LYS A 3 12.91 2.89 15.78
CA LYS A 3 12.75 1.47 15.43
C LYS A 3 11.30 1.04 15.71
N PRO A 4 10.74 0.07 14.97
CA PRO A 4 9.34 -0.33 15.14
C PRO A 4 8.95 -0.75 16.56
N TRP A 5 9.92 -1.16 17.38
CA TRP A 5 9.74 -1.60 18.76
C TRP A 5 10.02 -0.53 19.82
N GLU A 6 10.29 0.70 19.40
CA GLU A 6 10.55 1.83 20.29
C GLU A 6 9.33 2.79 20.26
N ASN A 7 8.94 3.31 21.42
CA ASN A 7 7.92 4.36 21.51
C ASN A 7 8.50 5.73 21.05
N ALA A 8 7.66 6.77 21.08
CA ALA A 8 8.07 8.13 20.67
C ALA A 8 9.23 8.71 21.51
N GLU A 9 9.48 8.16 22.70
CA GLU A 9 10.56 8.54 23.61
C GLU A 9 11.82 7.67 23.45
N GLY A 10 11.80 6.68 22.54
CA GLY A 10 12.94 5.80 22.26
C GLY A 10 13.08 4.60 23.19
N TYR A 11 12.12 4.36 24.09
CA TYR A 11 12.10 3.17 24.95
C TYR A 11 11.48 1.98 24.23
N HIS A 12 12.04 0.79 24.46
CA HIS A 12 11.47 -0.47 24.01
C HIS A 12 10.04 -0.61 24.54
N ASP A 13 9.05 -0.51 23.64
CA ASP A 13 7.64 -0.68 23.95
C ASP A 13 7.06 -1.83 23.09
N PRO A 14 7.18 -3.08 23.57
CA PRO A 14 6.63 -4.24 22.87
C PRO A 14 5.09 -4.15 22.72
N THR A 15 4.40 -3.38 23.55
CA THR A 15 2.93 -3.22 23.49
C THR A 15 2.54 -2.41 22.25
N ALA A 16 3.19 -1.28 22.01
CA ALA A 16 2.97 -0.45 20.83
C ALA A 16 3.31 -1.21 19.53
N TYR A 17 4.40 -1.98 19.54
CA TYR A 17 4.80 -2.78 18.38
C TYR A 17 3.81 -3.91 18.07
N HIS A 18 3.39 -4.69 19.08
CA HIS A 18 2.43 -5.77 18.88
C HIS A 18 1.05 -5.26 18.46
N GLY A 19 0.64 -4.08 18.94
CA GLY A 19 -0.63 -3.44 18.54
C GLY A 19 -0.65 -2.94 17.09
N THR A 20 0.48 -2.44 16.58
CA THR A 20 0.56 -1.81 15.25
C THR A 20 1.07 -2.75 14.14
N LYS A 21 1.78 -3.82 14.49
CA LYS A 21 2.40 -4.75 13.52
C LYS A 21 1.42 -5.36 12.53
N ASN A 22 0.24 -5.77 12.99
CA ASN A 22 -0.77 -6.37 12.10
C ASN A 22 -1.33 -5.34 11.12
N ILE A 23 -1.54 -4.10 11.59
CA ILE A 23 -2.04 -3.00 10.75
C ILE A 23 -1.02 -2.67 9.66
N ILE A 24 0.26 -2.51 10.03
CA ILE A 24 1.35 -2.22 9.08
C ILE A 24 1.45 -3.32 8.02
N ARG A 25 1.37 -4.60 8.43
CA ARG A 25 1.40 -5.73 7.50
C ARG A 25 0.22 -5.69 6.52
N ASP A 26 -0.99 -5.47 7.03
CA ASP A 26 -2.20 -5.46 6.21
C ASP A 26 -2.18 -4.27 5.22
N GLU A 27 -1.64 -3.12 5.63
CA GLU A 27 -1.41 -1.97 4.73
C GLU A 27 -0.37 -2.27 3.64
N ASP A 28 0.76 -2.89 4.01
CA ASP A 28 1.79 -3.30 3.05
C ASP A 28 1.25 -4.30 2.01
N GLU A 29 0.45 -5.27 2.45
CA GLU A 29 -0.21 -6.23 1.56
C GLU A 29 -1.21 -5.55 0.62
N GLN A 30 -2.00 -4.61 1.13
CA GLN A 30 -2.90 -3.82 0.28
C GLN A 30 -2.12 -3.01 -0.76
N GLN A 31 -1.03 -2.36 -0.36
CA GLN A 31 -0.19 -1.60 -1.28
C GLN A 31 0.42 -2.49 -2.38
N LYS A 32 0.89 -3.69 -2.03
CA LYS A 32 1.39 -4.68 -3.00
C LYS A 32 0.32 -5.10 -4.00
N ARG A 33 -0.91 -5.34 -3.52
CA ARG A 33 -2.04 -5.71 -4.39
C ARG A 33 -2.39 -4.60 -5.38
N VAL A 34 -2.45 -3.35 -4.91
CA VAL A 34 -2.70 -2.17 -5.74
C VAL A 34 -1.61 -2.00 -6.80
N ASN A 35 -0.34 -2.09 -6.40
CA ASN A 35 0.79 -1.95 -7.32
C ASN A 35 0.75 -3.03 -8.42
N THR A 36 0.44 -4.27 -8.04
CA THR A 36 0.31 -5.39 -8.97
C THR A 36 -0.82 -5.15 -9.98
N LEU A 37 -1.97 -4.65 -9.52
CA LEU A 37 -3.11 -4.33 -10.39
C LEU A 37 -2.74 -3.24 -11.41
N ILE A 38 -2.13 -2.15 -10.96
CA ILE A 38 -1.69 -1.06 -11.84
C ILE A 38 -0.70 -1.57 -12.88
N PHE A 39 0.24 -2.44 -12.48
CA PHE A 39 1.21 -3.03 -13.40
C PHE A 39 0.53 -3.85 -14.50
N VAL A 40 -0.41 -4.72 -14.14
CA VAL A 40 -1.14 -5.55 -15.10
C VAL A 40 -1.99 -4.69 -16.05
N LEU A 41 -2.66 -3.66 -15.54
CA LEU A 41 -3.43 -2.74 -16.39
C LEU A 41 -2.53 -2.04 -17.42
N LYS A 42 -1.40 -1.47 -16.98
CA LYS A 42 -0.42 -0.85 -17.89
C LYS A 42 0.15 -1.84 -18.90
N TYR A 43 0.36 -3.09 -18.48
CA TYR A 43 0.83 -4.15 -19.36
C TYR A 43 -0.19 -4.43 -20.47
N ILE A 44 -1.47 -4.60 -20.11
CA ILE A 44 -2.56 -4.85 -21.06
C ILE A 44 -2.75 -3.68 -22.02
N THR A 45 -2.76 -2.43 -21.53
CA THR A 45 -2.91 -1.25 -22.41
C THR A 45 -1.82 -1.21 -23.47
N ARG A 46 -0.57 -1.48 -23.06
CA ARG A 46 0.57 -1.52 -23.98
C ARG A 46 0.47 -2.67 -24.98
N LEU A 47 0.05 -3.87 -24.52
CA LEU A 47 -0.16 -5.01 -25.41
C LEU A 47 -1.25 -4.74 -26.46
N ALA A 48 -2.28 -4.00 -26.10
CA ALA A 48 -3.37 -3.62 -27.00
C ALA A 48 -3.01 -2.45 -27.94
N GLY A 49 -1.76 -1.94 -27.90
CA GLY A 49 -1.31 -0.84 -28.76
C GLY A 49 -1.73 0.54 -28.30
N PHE A 50 -2.20 0.68 -27.05
CA PHE A 50 -2.60 1.97 -26.48
C PHE A 50 -1.55 2.49 -25.51
N GLU A 51 -1.40 3.82 -25.48
CA GLU A 51 -0.61 4.53 -24.49
C GLU A 51 -1.52 5.14 -23.43
N LEU A 52 -1.08 5.04 -22.18
CA LEU A 52 -1.80 5.61 -21.05
C LEU A 52 -1.43 7.10 -20.91
N LEU A 53 -2.34 8.00 -21.28
CA LEU A 53 -2.07 9.44 -21.27
C LEU A 53 -2.04 10.06 -19.85
N ASN A 54 -2.77 9.48 -18.91
CA ASN A 54 -2.90 9.96 -17.54
C ASN A 54 -2.61 8.84 -16.54
N ARG A 55 -2.44 9.18 -15.25
CA ARG A 55 -2.26 8.16 -14.21
C ARG A 55 -3.54 7.32 -14.03
N ILE A 56 -3.36 6.04 -13.70
CA ILE A 56 -4.47 5.17 -13.29
C ILE A 56 -4.81 5.50 -11.84
N GLU A 57 -6.01 6.04 -11.63
CA GLU A 57 -6.60 6.19 -10.30
C GLU A 57 -7.51 5.01 -10.02
N ILE A 58 -7.41 4.41 -8.82
CA ILE A 58 -8.26 3.30 -8.42
C ILE A 58 -8.84 3.53 -7.02
N LYS A 59 -10.05 3.02 -6.81
CA LYS A 59 -10.74 3.07 -5.53
C LYS A 59 -11.03 1.65 -5.05
N ASP A 60 -10.59 1.32 -3.85
CA ASP A 60 -11.00 0.08 -3.20
C ASP A 60 -12.48 0.18 -2.85
N ARG A 61 -13.30 -0.71 -3.43
CA ARG A 61 -14.75 -0.73 -3.22
C ARG A 61 -15.14 -1.06 -1.79
N LYS A 62 -14.30 -1.81 -1.05
CA LYS A 62 -14.60 -2.24 0.32
C LYS A 62 -14.29 -1.13 1.33
N THR A 63 -13.12 -0.52 1.21
CA THR A 63 -12.63 0.48 2.19
C THR A 63 -12.93 1.92 1.76
N GLY A 64 -13.24 2.14 0.49
CA GLY A 64 -13.37 3.48 -0.09
C GLY A 64 -12.04 4.20 -0.31
N ARG A 65 -10.90 3.58 0.05
CA ARG A 65 -9.56 4.18 -0.09
C ARG A 65 -9.25 4.44 -1.56
N GLU A 66 -8.83 5.66 -1.84
CA GLU A 66 -8.44 6.11 -3.17
C GLU A 66 -6.92 6.03 -3.30
N TYR A 67 -6.47 5.43 -4.39
CA TYR A 67 -5.07 5.36 -4.79
C TYR A 67 -4.95 6.18 -6.06
N LYS A 68 -4.45 7.40 -5.88
CA LYS A 68 -4.23 8.37 -6.94
C LYS A 68 -2.79 8.39 -7.34
#